data_AF-A0A8H6BVQ9-F1
#
_entry.id   AF-A0A8H6BVQ9-F1
#
_cell.length_a   1.000
_cell.length_b   1.000
_cell.length_c   1.000
_cell.angle_alpha   90.00
_cell.angle_beta   90.00
_cell.angle_gamma   90.00
#
_symmetry.space_group_name_H-M   'P 1'
#
loop_
_entity.id
_entity.type
_entity.pdbx_description
1 polymer ?
#
loop_
_entity_poly.entity_id
_entity_poly.type
_entity_poly.pdbx_seq_one_letter_code
_entity_poly.pdbx_strand_id
1 'polypeptide(L)'
;MAMRTRAEKRMRKFLIEQLKTRQQNGARIAQGKKSEHELIKNNLGPQVFVFRNLFSGQVLYSQVPAYHENQINQQFLSPNWQNRKPSRRQDLWKIMCVVNFNNYEYAIAAYKGLVDLRKTRDVVQKKEANEMRKKNDDGNIWYSGQFRPTYTQEAVADLTHVIDEFELEGTKIFWANEWHRGDDKHWRADLVEHDKLPVYDPRHQTVLLDIMREKAIEAFRENNTSEETIENATEPETA
;
A
#
# COMPACT_ATOMS: atom_id res chain seq x y z
N MET A 1 -27.58 11.80 -29.14
CA MET A 1 -27.36 11.66 -27.68
C MET A 1 -28.57 10.97 -27.07
N ALA A 2 -28.46 9.71 -26.64
CA ALA A 2 -29.58 9.02 -25.99
C ALA A 2 -29.88 9.67 -24.62
N MET A 3 -31.12 10.12 -24.39
CA MET A 3 -31.55 10.61 -23.09
C MET A 3 -31.63 9.44 -22.10
N ARG A 4 -30.82 9.49 -21.04
CA ARG A 4 -30.85 8.50 -19.96
C ARG A 4 -32.18 8.50 -19.24
N THR A 5 -32.70 7.31 -18.96
CA THR A 5 -34.00 7.13 -18.28
C THR A 5 -33.96 7.65 -16.84
N ARG A 6 -35.12 7.95 -16.25
CA ARG A 6 -35.22 8.41 -14.84
C ARG A 6 -34.69 7.33 -13.87
N ALA A 7 -34.90 6.06 -14.19
CA ALA A 7 -34.40 4.92 -13.42
C ALA A 7 -32.86 4.88 -13.43
N GLU A 8 -32.24 4.99 -14.61
CA GLU A 8 -30.76 5.06 -14.74
C GLU A 8 -30.16 6.23 -13.95
N LYS A 9 -30.80 7.41 -14.01
CA LYS A 9 -30.36 8.59 -13.25
C LYS A 9 -30.39 8.34 -11.74
N ARG A 10 -31.47 7.69 -11.23
CA ARG A 10 -31.59 7.31 -9.81
C ARG A 10 -30.55 6.28 -9.41
N MET A 11 -30.38 5.22 -10.21
CA MET A 11 -29.39 4.18 -9.96
C MET A 11 -27.97 4.75 -9.92
N ARG A 12 -27.61 5.60 -10.88
CA ARG A 12 -26.31 6.28 -10.90
C ARG A 12 -26.08 7.12 -9.64
N LYS A 13 -27.09 7.88 -9.20
CA LYS A 13 -27.00 8.68 -7.98
C LYS A 13 -26.73 7.79 -6.76
N PHE A 14 -27.48 6.70 -6.63
CA PHE A 14 -27.31 5.72 -5.56
C PHE A 14 -25.91 5.10 -5.55
N LEU A 15 -25.39 4.67 -6.70
CA LEU A 15 -24.03 4.12 -6.81
C LEU A 15 -22.95 5.14 -6.41
N ILE A 16 -23.08 6.40 -6.83
CA ILE A 16 -22.15 7.46 -6.42
C ILE A 16 -22.20 7.69 -4.91
N GLU A 17 -23.38 7.65 -4.31
CA GLU A 17 -23.56 7.80 -2.87
C GLU A 17 -22.92 6.64 -2.10
N GLN A 18 -23.10 5.40 -2.55
CA GLN A 18 -22.42 4.24 -1.98
C GLN A 18 -20.89 4.37 -2.05
N LEU A 19 -20.35 4.83 -3.18
CA LEU A 19 -18.90 5.06 -3.32
C LEU A 19 -18.38 6.10 -2.33
N LYS A 20 -19.11 7.21 -2.13
CA LYS A 20 -18.76 8.24 -1.14
C LYS A 20 -18.80 7.69 0.28
N THR A 21 -19.83 6.93 0.62
CA THR A 21 -19.95 6.31 1.94
C THR A 21 -18.82 5.33 2.21
N ARG A 22 -18.44 4.51 1.22
CA ARG A 22 -17.27 3.61 1.31
C ARG A 22 -15.98 4.38 1.58
N GLN A 23 -15.76 5.48 0.86
CA GLN A 23 -14.58 6.33 1.06
C GLN A 23 -14.53 6.94 2.47
N GLN A 24 -15.66 7.44 2.97
CA GLN A 24 -15.75 8.01 4.32
C GLN A 24 -15.53 6.95 5.40
N ASN A 25 -16.17 5.79 5.26
CA ASN A 25 -16.00 4.67 6.18
C ASN A 25 -14.57 4.16 6.19
N GLY A 26 -13.95 4.00 5.01
CA GLY A 26 -12.55 3.63 4.88
C GLY A 26 -11.62 4.65 5.56
N ALA A 27 -11.84 5.95 5.35
CA ALA A 27 -11.05 6.99 6.00
C ALA A 27 -11.21 6.98 7.53
N ARG A 28 -12.40 6.64 8.05
CA ARG A 28 -12.66 6.48 9.49
C ARG A 28 -11.93 5.26 10.05
N ILE A 29 -11.96 4.13 9.33
CA ILE A 29 -11.21 2.92 9.71
C ILE A 29 -9.71 3.20 9.71
N ALA A 30 -9.21 3.99 8.75
CA ALA A 30 -7.80 4.37 8.63
C ALA A 30 -7.29 5.31 9.75
N GLN A 31 -8.17 5.75 10.65
CA GLN A 31 -7.77 6.62 11.75
C GLN A 31 -7.00 5.82 12.81
N GLY A 32 -5.76 6.25 13.07
CA GLY A 32 -4.88 5.64 14.05
C GLY A 32 -4.09 4.45 13.52
N LYS A 33 -3.16 3.95 14.33
CA LYS A 33 -2.44 2.69 14.07
C LYS A 33 -3.38 1.53 14.35
N LYS A 34 -3.21 0.41 13.64
CA LYS A 34 -4.01 -0.81 13.85
C LYS A 34 -3.15 -1.92 14.43
N SER A 35 -3.62 -2.48 15.54
CA SER A 35 -3.13 -3.76 16.04
C SER A 35 -3.72 -4.92 15.24
N GLU A 36 -3.13 -6.10 15.36
CA GLU A 36 -3.64 -7.32 14.76
C GLU A 36 -5.12 -7.57 15.11
N HIS A 37 -5.46 -7.51 16.40
CA HIS A 37 -6.84 -7.68 16.85
C HIS A 37 -7.80 -6.67 16.19
N GLU A 38 -7.37 -5.43 15.96
CA GLU A 38 -8.18 -4.46 15.24
C GLU A 38 -8.31 -4.78 13.75
N LEU A 39 -7.28 -5.32 13.10
CA LEU A 39 -7.35 -5.74 11.70
C LEU A 39 -8.36 -6.89 11.54
N ILE A 40 -8.26 -7.91 12.40
CA ILE A 40 -9.19 -9.05 12.42
C ILE A 40 -10.62 -8.57 12.70
N LYS A 41 -10.83 -7.74 13.72
CA LYS A 41 -12.15 -7.20 14.08
C LYS A 41 -12.80 -6.41 12.92
N ASN A 42 -11.99 -5.73 12.11
CA ASN A 42 -12.47 -4.96 10.97
C ASN A 42 -12.52 -5.78 9.67
N ASN A 43 -12.32 -7.10 9.74
CA ASN A 43 -12.32 -8.00 8.59
C ASN A 43 -11.31 -7.54 7.52
N LEU A 44 -10.07 -7.29 7.92
CA LEU A 44 -8.95 -6.90 7.07
C LEU A 44 -7.90 -8.01 7.11
N GLY A 45 -7.39 -8.43 5.95
CA GLY A 45 -6.31 -9.43 5.87
C GLY A 45 -4.91 -8.88 6.19
N PRO A 46 -3.90 -9.76 6.25
CA PRO A 46 -2.50 -9.40 6.49
C PRO A 46 -1.87 -8.73 5.27
N GLN A 47 -2.13 -7.44 5.08
CA GLN A 47 -1.72 -6.70 3.89
C GLN A 47 -1.32 -5.26 4.18
N VAL A 48 -0.49 -4.68 3.32
CA VAL A 48 -0.11 -3.26 3.31
C VAL A 48 -0.44 -2.65 1.96
N PHE A 49 -1.07 -1.48 2.01
CA PHE A 49 -1.45 -0.70 0.84
C PHE A 49 -0.46 0.45 0.63
N VAL A 50 0.04 0.58 -0.59
CA VAL A 50 1.00 1.63 -0.95
C VAL A 50 0.36 2.57 -1.96
N PHE A 51 0.16 3.82 -1.58
CA PHE A 51 -0.47 4.85 -2.41
C PHE A 51 0.57 5.84 -2.93
N ARG A 52 0.56 6.11 -4.23
CA ARG A 52 1.35 7.18 -4.84
C ARG A 52 0.52 8.45 -5.05
N ASN A 53 1.14 9.59 -4.86
CA ASN A 53 0.59 10.90 -5.17
C ASN A 53 0.95 11.27 -6.61
N LEU A 54 -0.06 11.43 -7.47
CA LEU A 54 0.12 11.75 -8.89
C LEU A 54 0.70 13.15 -9.12
N PHE A 55 0.55 14.07 -8.17
CA PHE A 55 1.03 15.44 -8.30
C PHE A 55 2.49 15.60 -7.87
N SER A 56 2.85 15.05 -6.71
CA SER A 56 4.19 15.22 -6.13
C SER A 56 5.12 14.02 -6.33
N GLY A 57 4.59 12.84 -6.68
CA GLY A 57 5.36 11.59 -6.73
C GLY A 57 5.61 10.94 -5.37
N GLN A 58 5.14 11.56 -4.28
CA GLN A 58 5.26 11.04 -2.91
C GLN A 58 4.46 9.76 -2.71
N VAL A 59 4.84 8.97 -1.71
CA VAL A 59 4.19 7.69 -1.37
C VAL A 59 3.66 7.72 0.06
N LEU A 60 2.52 7.08 0.28
CA LEU A 60 1.87 6.92 1.58
C LEU A 60 1.58 5.43 1.82
N TYR A 61 1.98 4.92 2.97
CA TYR A 61 1.72 3.55 3.40
C TYR A 61 0.46 3.48 4.26
N SER A 62 -0.31 2.40 4.16
CA SER A 62 -1.50 2.19 5.00
C SER A 62 -1.72 0.71 5.28
N GLN A 63 -2.20 0.39 6.49
CA GLN A 63 -2.62 -0.98 6.86
C GLN A 63 -4.04 -1.31 6.37
N VAL A 64 -4.77 -0.34 5.82
CA VAL A 64 -6.19 -0.47 5.45
C VAL A 64 -6.40 0.02 4.01
N PRO A 65 -7.48 -0.40 3.30
CA PRO A 65 -7.75 -0.03 1.91
C PRO A 65 -8.20 1.43 1.72
N ALA A 66 -7.71 2.33 2.56
CA ALA A 66 -7.98 3.75 2.60
C ALA A 66 -6.88 4.47 3.37
N TYR A 67 -6.97 5.80 3.45
CA TYR A 67 -6.05 6.60 4.24
C TYR A 67 -6.74 7.81 4.88
N HIS A 68 -6.16 8.29 5.98
CA HIS A 68 -6.64 9.43 6.76
C HIS A 68 -5.58 10.55 6.87
N GLU A 69 -6.03 11.78 7.19
CA GLU A 69 -5.14 12.93 7.41
C GLU A 69 -4.09 12.63 8.49
N ASN A 70 -4.47 11.89 9.53
CA ASN A 70 -3.57 11.53 10.63
C ASN A 70 -2.38 10.68 10.15
N GLN A 71 -2.59 9.78 9.19
CA GLN A 71 -1.51 8.97 8.61
C GLN A 71 -0.58 9.84 7.77
N ILE A 72 -1.14 10.80 7.01
CA ILE A 72 -0.34 11.80 6.28
C ILE A 72 0.51 12.60 7.28
N ASN A 73 -0.08 13.08 8.38
CA ASN A 73 0.64 13.81 9.42
C ASN A 73 1.75 12.99 10.06
N GLN A 74 1.51 11.69 10.29
CA GLN A 74 2.47 10.77 10.88
C GLN A 74 3.66 10.48 9.95
N GLN A 75 3.41 10.38 8.64
CA GLN A 75 4.43 10.00 7.67
C GLN A 75 5.21 11.18 7.08
N PHE A 76 4.62 12.38 7.04
CA PHE A 76 5.23 13.58 6.47
C PHE A 76 5.59 14.59 7.59
N LEU A 77 6.56 14.22 8.43
CA LEU A 77 6.91 14.94 9.66
C LEU A 77 7.67 16.25 9.44
N SER A 78 8.57 16.30 8.45
CA SER A 78 9.45 17.45 8.18
C SER A 78 9.27 17.97 6.75
N PRO A 79 8.08 18.51 6.42
CA PRO A 79 7.81 18.98 5.07
C PRO A 79 8.65 20.21 4.75
N ASN A 80 9.10 20.31 3.50
CA ASN A 80 9.86 21.45 2.99
C ASN A 80 9.42 21.77 1.55
N TRP A 81 10.07 22.73 0.90
CA TRP A 81 9.67 23.14 -0.44
C TRP A 81 9.82 22.03 -1.51
N GLN A 82 10.77 21.10 -1.32
CA GLN A 82 10.98 19.94 -2.19
C GLN A 82 10.05 18.78 -1.83
N ASN A 83 9.90 18.49 -0.53
CA ASN A 83 9.04 17.44 0.04
C ASN A 83 7.85 18.08 0.75
N ARG A 84 6.92 18.69 -0.01
CA ARG A 84 5.78 19.40 0.57
C ARG A 84 4.81 18.44 1.22
N LYS A 85 4.15 18.83 2.31
CA LYS A 85 3.09 18.00 2.90
C LYS A 85 1.96 17.82 1.87
N PRO A 86 1.62 16.59 1.48
CA PRO A 86 0.59 16.37 0.49
C PRO A 86 -0.82 16.59 1.07
N SER A 87 -1.75 16.98 0.21
CA SER A 87 -3.18 17.09 0.56
C SER A 87 -3.84 15.71 0.58
N ARG A 88 -4.88 15.53 1.40
CA ARG A 88 -5.75 14.33 1.40
C ARG A 88 -6.67 14.20 0.19
N ARG A 89 -6.58 15.13 -0.78
CA ARG A 89 -7.32 15.10 -2.05
C ARG A 89 -7.26 13.72 -2.73
N GLN A 90 -8.40 13.04 -2.80
CA GLN A 90 -8.51 11.64 -3.23
C GLN A 90 -8.21 11.40 -4.71
N ASP A 91 -8.41 12.42 -5.54
CA ASP A 91 -8.08 12.37 -6.96
C ASP A 91 -6.58 12.19 -7.19
N LEU A 92 -5.75 12.71 -6.28
CA LEU A 92 -4.29 12.69 -6.40
C LEU A 92 -3.66 11.39 -5.89
N TRP A 93 -4.30 10.66 -5.00
CA TRP A 93 -3.77 9.43 -4.44
C TRP A 93 -4.29 8.22 -5.20
N LYS A 94 -3.37 7.46 -5.80
CA LYS A 94 -3.67 6.21 -6.49
C LYS A 94 -2.89 5.06 -5.88
N ILE A 95 -3.50 3.88 -5.85
CA ILE A 95 -2.79 2.68 -5.41
C ILE A 95 -1.61 2.44 -6.37
N MET A 96 -0.46 2.14 -5.79
CA MET A 96 0.78 1.80 -6.48
C MET A 96 0.98 0.29 -6.46
N CYS A 97 0.86 -0.31 -5.28
CA CYS A 97 0.80 -1.76 -5.08
C CYS A 97 0.02 -2.11 -3.80
N VAL A 98 -0.43 -3.36 -3.74
CA VAL A 98 -0.95 -4.02 -2.54
C VAL A 98 -0.01 -5.17 -2.23
N VAL A 99 0.47 -5.25 -0.99
CA VAL A 99 1.40 -6.28 -0.55
C VAL A 99 0.68 -7.19 0.44
N ASN A 100 0.51 -8.46 0.09
CA ASN A 100 -0.05 -9.48 0.95
C ASN A 100 1.10 -10.26 1.61
N PHE A 101 0.92 -10.58 2.89
CA PHE A 101 1.87 -11.34 3.69
C PHE A 101 1.21 -12.61 4.21
N ASN A 102 2.01 -13.59 4.61
CA ASN A 102 1.51 -14.85 5.17
C ASN A 102 0.79 -14.67 6.52
N ASN A 103 1.18 -13.69 7.34
CA ASN A 103 0.57 -13.48 8.65
C ASN A 103 0.49 -12.00 9.04
N TYR A 104 -0.30 -11.69 10.08
CA TYR A 104 -0.50 -10.31 10.55
C TYR A 104 0.75 -9.70 11.16
N GLU A 105 1.60 -10.50 11.80
CA GLU A 105 2.86 -10.02 12.38
C GLU A 105 3.76 -9.44 11.29
N TYR A 106 3.92 -10.14 10.18
CA TYR A 106 4.67 -9.71 9.00
C TYR A 106 4.09 -8.42 8.41
N ALA A 107 2.76 -8.35 8.26
CA ALA A 107 2.12 -7.14 7.76
C ALA A 107 2.33 -5.92 8.67
N ILE A 108 2.29 -6.12 9.99
CA ILE A 108 2.52 -5.07 10.99
C ILE A 108 3.98 -4.66 11.02
N ALA A 109 4.91 -5.62 11.01
CA ALA A 109 6.35 -5.39 10.96
C ALA A 109 6.73 -4.62 9.69
N ALA A 110 6.23 -5.04 8.53
CA ALA A 110 6.45 -4.38 7.25
C ALA A 110 5.94 -2.94 7.26
N TYR A 111 4.70 -2.71 7.71
CA TYR A 111 4.15 -1.36 7.81
C TYR A 111 4.98 -0.46 8.72
N LYS A 112 5.40 -0.98 9.88
CA LYS A 112 6.24 -0.24 10.82
C LYS A 112 7.60 0.09 10.22
N GLY A 113 8.28 -0.89 9.62
CA GLY A 113 9.57 -0.72 8.96
C GLY A 113 9.51 0.33 7.85
N LEU A 114 8.49 0.29 6.99
CA LEU A 114 8.28 1.28 5.93
C LEU A 114 8.09 2.71 6.46
N VAL A 115 7.30 2.87 7.54
CA VAL A 115 7.09 4.17 8.17
C VAL A 115 8.36 4.67 8.86
N ASP A 116 9.12 3.77 9.49
CA ASP A 116 10.37 4.10 10.16
C ASP A 116 11.47 4.47 9.14
N LEU A 117 11.60 3.76 8.01
CA LEU A 117 12.50 4.13 6.92
C LEU A 117 12.17 5.49 6.32
N ARG A 118 10.87 5.78 6.11
CA ARG A 118 10.44 7.12 5.68
C ARG A 118 10.89 8.19 6.67
N LYS A 119 10.67 7.96 7.97
CA LYS A 119 11.13 8.89 9.02
C LYS A 119 12.65 9.04 9.00
N THR A 120 13.39 7.97 8.77
CA THR A 120 14.85 8.00 8.63
C THR A 120 15.27 8.88 7.46
N ARG A 121 14.66 8.73 6.28
CA ARG A 121 14.96 9.55 5.08
C ARG A 121 14.61 11.02 5.25
N ASP A 122 13.56 11.34 6.00
CA ASP A 122 13.08 12.72 6.16
C ASP A 122 13.73 13.47 7.32
N VAL A 123 14.13 12.77 8.38
CA VAL A 123 14.57 13.38 9.64
C VAL A 123 15.97 12.94 10.06
N VAL A 124 16.22 11.62 10.16
CA VAL A 124 17.42 11.09 10.82
C VAL A 124 18.65 11.14 9.92
N GLN A 125 18.54 10.57 8.71
CA GLN A 125 19.60 10.46 7.71
C GLN A 125 19.26 11.26 6.45
N LYS A 126 18.75 12.47 6.66
CA LYS A 126 18.28 13.34 5.58
C LYS A 126 19.39 13.68 4.59
N LYS A 127 20.64 13.82 5.05
CA LYS A 127 21.77 14.21 4.22
C LYS A 127 22.17 13.08 3.28
N GLU A 128 22.35 11.88 3.83
CA GLU A 128 22.69 10.65 3.14
C GLU A 128 21.58 10.31 2.11
N ALA A 129 20.31 10.39 2.54
CA ALA A 129 19.18 10.20 1.65
C ALA A 129 19.17 11.22 0.50
N ASN A 130 19.60 12.46 0.74
CA ASN A 130 19.68 13.48 -0.30
C ASN A 130 20.85 13.25 -1.26
N GLU A 131 21.98 12.73 -0.79
CA GLU A 131 23.15 12.41 -1.62
C GLU A 131 22.88 11.30 -2.63
N MET A 132 22.08 10.29 -2.26
CA MET A 132 21.68 9.19 -3.15
C MET A 132 20.70 9.59 -4.26
N ARG A 133 20.03 10.75 -4.15
CA ARG A 133 19.00 11.17 -5.11
C ARG A 133 19.61 11.84 -6.33
N LYS A 134 19.10 11.49 -7.51
CA LYS A 134 19.41 12.19 -8.76
C LYS A 134 19.19 13.70 -8.63
N LYS A 135 20.18 14.49 -9.05
CA LYS A 135 20.14 15.95 -9.05
C LYS A 135 19.84 16.53 -10.43
N ASN A 136 19.32 17.76 -10.45
CA ASN A 136 19.34 18.62 -11.63
C ASN A 136 20.59 19.52 -11.60
N ASP A 137 20.72 20.37 -12.63
CA ASP A 137 21.89 21.25 -12.80
C ASP A 137 22.03 22.28 -11.65
N ASP A 138 20.93 22.62 -10.99
CA ASP A 138 20.91 23.53 -9.82
C ASP A 138 21.23 22.82 -8.48
N GLY A 139 21.57 21.53 -8.51
CA GLY A 139 21.84 20.73 -7.31
C GLY A 139 20.58 20.34 -6.50
N ASN A 140 19.39 20.63 -7.02
CA ASN A 140 18.13 20.19 -6.43
C ASN A 140 17.85 18.72 -6.78
N ILE A 141 17.01 18.03 -5.99
CA ILE A 141 16.49 16.72 -6.40
C ILE A 141 15.79 16.92 -7.76
N TRP A 142 16.01 16.01 -8.72
CA TRP A 142 15.39 16.11 -10.04
C TRP A 142 13.86 16.16 -9.94
N TYR A 143 13.22 16.99 -10.75
CA TYR A 143 11.77 17.17 -10.76
C TYR A 143 11.24 17.55 -12.16
N SER A 144 9.95 17.31 -12.37
CA SER A 144 9.17 17.87 -13.48
C SER A 144 7.96 18.60 -12.89
N GLY A 145 7.95 19.93 -12.95
CA GLY A 145 6.96 20.75 -12.24
C GLY A 145 7.07 20.59 -10.71
N GLN A 146 6.11 19.91 -10.08
CA GLN A 146 6.19 19.53 -8.66
C GLN A 146 6.40 18.03 -8.45
N PHE A 147 6.40 17.26 -9.54
CA PHE A 147 6.52 15.81 -9.49
C PHE A 147 7.98 15.40 -9.34
N ARG A 148 8.25 14.55 -8.34
CA ARG A 148 9.57 13.99 -8.05
C ARG A 148 9.50 12.46 -8.09
N PRO A 149 10.05 11.80 -9.12
CA PRO A 149 9.99 10.34 -9.26
C PRO A 149 10.80 9.61 -8.19
N THR A 150 11.81 10.27 -7.60
CA THR A 150 12.70 9.67 -6.61
C THR A 150 11.94 9.15 -5.40
N TYR A 151 10.85 9.80 -4.97
CA TYR A 151 10.06 9.33 -3.83
C TYR A 151 9.34 8.01 -4.08
N THR A 152 8.95 7.75 -5.33
CA THR A 152 8.37 6.46 -5.72
C THR A 152 9.46 5.39 -5.76
N GLN A 153 10.64 5.71 -6.30
CA GLN A 153 11.80 4.80 -6.34
C GLN A 153 12.30 4.43 -4.94
N GLU A 154 12.41 5.43 -4.05
CA GLU A 154 12.77 5.24 -2.64
C GLU A 154 11.77 4.33 -1.94
N ALA A 155 10.46 4.50 -2.18
CA ALA A 155 9.45 3.66 -1.56
C ALA A 155 9.52 2.20 -2.02
N VAL A 156 9.91 1.96 -3.28
CA VAL A 156 10.11 0.59 -3.80
C VAL A 156 11.36 -0.02 -3.19
N ALA A 157 12.46 0.73 -3.13
CA ALA A 157 13.69 0.28 -2.47
C ALA A 157 13.49 0.03 -0.96
N ASP A 158 12.70 0.88 -0.28
CA ASP A 158 12.31 0.69 1.12
C ASP A 158 11.50 -0.60 1.30
N LEU A 159 10.57 -0.89 0.38
CA LEU A 159 9.76 -2.11 0.42
C LEU A 159 10.61 -3.36 0.26
N THR A 160 11.51 -3.38 -0.73
CA THR A 160 12.47 -4.46 -0.90
C THR A 160 13.32 -4.66 0.35
N HIS A 161 13.90 -3.59 0.89
CA HIS A 161 14.75 -3.66 2.07
C HIS A 161 14.00 -4.21 3.29
N VAL A 162 12.75 -3.78 3.51
CA VAL A 162 11.91 -4.27 4.62
C VAL A 162 11.61 -5.76 4.48
N ILE A 163 11.31 -6.23 3.26
CA ILE A 163 11.04 -7.65 3.03
C ILE A 163 12.29 -8.49 3.29
N ASP A 164 13.44 -8.02 2.80
CA ASP A 164 14.72 -8.73 2.96
C ASP A 164 15.19 -8.76 4.42
N GLU A 165 15.09 -7.63 5.13
CA GLU A 165 15.58 -7.49 6.51
C GLU A 165 14.77 -8.32 7.51
N PHE A 166 13.46 -8.43 7.30
CA PHE A 166 12.58 -9.22 8.16
C PHE A 166 12.31 -10.64 7.64
N GLU A 167 12.94 -11.03 6.52
CA GLU A 167 12.75 -12.32 5.86
C GLU A 167 11.27 -12.69 5.70
N LEU A 168 10.49 -11.77 5.10
CA LEU A 168 9.04 -11.90 5.00
C LEU A 168 8.66 -12.92 3.91
N GLU A 169 8.73 -14.21 4.25
CA GLU A 169 8.40 -15.32 3.35
C GLU A 169 6.93 -15.31 2.91
N GLY A 170 6.69 -15.82 1.69
CA GLY A 170 5.37 -15.88 1.07
C GLY A 170 4.76 -14.51 0.77
N THR A 171 5.60 -13.47 0.63
CA THR A 171 5.11 -12.13 0.31
C THR A 171 4.64 -12.08 -1.15
N LYS A 172 3.40 -11.64 -1.37
CA LYS A 172 2.83 -11.45 -2.71
C LYS A 172 2.53 -9.99 -2.98
N ILE A 173 3.17 -9.40 -3.98
CA ILE A 173 3.01 -7.99 -4.34
C ILE A 173 2.18 -7.86 -5.61
N PHE A 174 1.02 -7.22 -5.50
CA PHE A 174 0.15 -6.87 -6.62
C PHE A 174 0.41 -5.45 -7.08
N TRP A 175 0.96 -5.28 -8.28
CA TRP A 175 1.34 -4.00 -8.84
C TRP A 175 0.21 -3.37 -9.68
N ALA A 176 -0.04 -2.08 -9.48
CA ALA A 176 -0.92 -1.31 -10.38
C ALA A 176 -0.28 -1.11 -11.77
N ASN A 177 1.05 -1.03 -11.81
CA ASN A 177 1.86 -1.05 -13.02
C ASN A 177 3.19 -1.71 -12.66
N GLU A 178 3.49 -2.83 -13.31
CA GLU A 178 4.71 -3.62 -13.08
C GLU A 178 5.99 -2.81 -13.27
N TRP A 179 5.96 -1.81 -14.15
CA TRP A 179 7.13 -0.98 -14.41
C TRP A 179 7.65 -0.26 -13.15
N HIS A 180 6.80 -0.05 -12.14
CA HIS A 180 7.24 0.52 -10.87
C HIS A 180 8.16 -0.38 -10.05
N ARG A 181 8.15 -1.71 -10.26
CA ARG A 181 8.96 -2.65 -9.47
C ARG A 181 10.46 -2.55 -9.76
N GLY A 182 10.84 -1.97 -10.89
CA GLY A 182 12.22 -1.94 -11.36
C GLY A 182 12.70 -3.30 -11.89
N ASP A 183 14.01 -3.51 -11.88
CA ASP A 183 14.64 -4.76 -12.35
C ASP A 183 14.48 -5.89 -11.34
N ASP A 184 14.23 -7.11 -11.82
CA ASP A 184 14.04 -8.31 -11.00
C ASP A 184 15.26 -8.68 -10.14
N LYS A 185 16.46 -8.24 -10.52
CA LYS A 185 17.71 -8.45 -9.77
C LYS A 185 17.71 -7.82 -8.36
N HIS A 186 16.80 -6.89 -8.12
CA HIS A 186 16.65 -6.23 -6.83
C HIS A 186 15.69 -6.98 -5.91
N TRP A 187 15.06 -8.07 -6.35
CA TRP A 187 14.07 -8.81 -5.58
C TRP A 187 14.54 -10.22 -5.28
N ARG A 188 14.36 -10.65 -4.03
CA ARG A 188 14.56 -12.02 -3.59
C ARG A 188 13.39 -12.90 -4.05
N ALA A 189 13.63 -13.70 -5.08
CA ALA A 189 12.61 -14.57 -5.69
C ALA A 189 12.13 -15.70 -4.77
N ASP A 190 12.88 -16.01 -3.72
CA ASP A 190 12.51 -16.95 -2.66
C ASP A 190 11.48 -16.34 -1.68
N LEU A 191 11.52 -15.02 -1.46
CA LEU A 191 10.62 -14.33 -0.54
C LEU A 191 9.38 -13.75 -1.23
N VAL A 192 9.53 -13.30 -2.48
CA VAL A 192 8.56 -12.43 -3.15
C VAL A 192 8.02 -13.02 -4.44
N GLU A 193 6.70 -13.13 -4.52
CA GLU A 193 5.94 -13.32 -5.75
C GLU A 193 5.39 -11.98 -6.25
N HIS A 194 5.48 -11.71 -7.55
CA HIS A 194 4.92 -10.51 -8.16
C HIS A 194 3.72 -10.85 -9.05
N ASP A 195 2.65 -10.06 -8.93
CA ASP A 195 1.45 -10.19 -9.76
C ASP A 195 0.88 -8.81 -10.13
N LYS A 196 -0.07 -8.77 -11.06
CA LYS A 196 -0.77 -7.55 -11.49
C LYS A 196 -2.05 -7.37 -10.68
N LEU A 197 -2.33 -6.12 -10.34
CA LEU A 197 -3.68 -5.78 -9.92
C LEU A 197 -4.67 -5.98 -11.09
N PRO A 198 -5.89 -6.48 -10.80
CA PRO A 198 -6.95 -6.52 -11.79
C PRO A 198 -7.17 -5.15 -12.43
N VAL A 199 -7.40 -5.12 -13.75
CA VAL A 199 -7.65 -3.88 -14.48
C VAL A 199 -8.88 -3.18 -13.89
N TYR A 200 -8.74 -1.90 -13.55
CA TYR A 200 -9.77 -1.13 -12.88
C TYR A 200 -9.82 0.32 -13.36
N ASP A 201 -11.00 0.94 -13.25
CA ASP A 201 -11.14 2.39 -13.41
C ASP A 201 -10.61 3.09 -12.15
N PRO A 202 -9.63 4.03 -12.25
CA PRO A 202 -9.12 4.80 -11.12
C PRO A 202 -10.17 5.53 -10.27
N ARG A 203 -11.38 5.76 -10.80
CA ARG A 203 -12.54 6.31 -10.07
C ARG A 203 -13.18 5.31 -9.12
N HIS A 204 -13.07 4.03 -9.41
CA HIS A 204 -13.63 2.91 -8.64
C HIS A 204 -12.56 2.15 -7.85
N GLN A 205 -11.41 2.79 -7.59
CA GLN A 205 -10.31 2.20 -6.82
C GLN A 205 -10.77 1.58 -5.49
N THR A 206 -11.72 2.20 -4.79
CA THR A 206 -12.22 1.66 -3.52
C THR A 206 -12.88 0.30 -3.66
N VAL A 207 -13.48 -0.01 -4.81
CA VAL A 207 -14.05 -1.33 -5.10
C VAL A 207 -12.95 -2.35 -5.30
N LEU A 208 -11.90 -1.99 -6.07
CA LEU A 208 -10.72 -2.85 -6.25
C LEU A 208 -10.09 -3.21 -4.90
N LEU A 209 -9.86 -2.21 -4.04
CA LEU A 209 -9.18 -2.45 -2.77
C LEU A 209 -10.02 -3.31 -1.82
N ASP A 210 -11.34 -3.26 -1.92
CA ASP A 210 -12.24 -4.14 -1.17
C ASP A 210 -12.16 -5.59 -1.67
N ILE A 211 -12.11 -5.79 -2.99
CA ILE A 211 -11.88 -7.12 -3.59
C ILE A 211 -10.51 -7.68 -3.18
N MET A 212 -9.46 -6.85 -3.21
CA MET A 212 -8.12 -7.28 -2.79
C MET A 212 -8.10 -7.64 -1.29
N ARG A 213 -8.83 -6.89 -0.46
CA ARG A 213 -9.00 -7.22 0.96
C ARG A 213 -9.66 -8.57 1.16
N GLU A 214 -10.73 -8.88 0.44
CA GLU A 214 -11.42 -10.17 0.54
C GLU A 214 -10.50 -11.33 0.12
N LYS A 215 -9.80 -11.18 -1.01
CA LYS A 215 -8.82 -12.16 -1.48
C LYS A 215 -7.69 -12.41 -0.47
N ALA A 216 -7.21 -11.36 0.19
CA ALA A 216 -6.16 -11.52 1.20
C ALA A 216 -6.64 -12.34 2.42
N ILE A 217 -7.91 -12.19 2.80
CA ILE A 217 -8.50 -12.94 3.92
C ILE A 217 -8.73 -14.40 3.53
N GLU A 218 -9.21 -14.64 2.30
CA GLU A 218 -9.37 -15.99 1.75
C GLU A 218 -8.02 -16.72 1.69
N ALA A 219 -7.01 -16.09 1.10
CA ALA A 219 -5.66 -16.66 1.03
C ALA A 219 -5.07 -16.96 2.43
N PHE A 220 -5.26 -16.06 3.40
CA PHE A 220 -4.81 -16.29 4.77
C PHE A 220 -5.50 -17.50 5.42
N ARG A 221 -6.80 -17.67 5.19
CA ARG A 221 -7.56 -18.82 5.72
C ARG A 221 -7.13 -20.13 5.07
N GLU A 222 -6.89 -20.12 3.76
CA GLU A 222 -6.41 -21.29 3.02
C GLU A 222 -5.03 -21.74 3.52
N ASN A 223 -4.10 -20.79 3.70
CA ASN A 223 -2.76 -21.07 4.23
C ASN A 223 -2.83 -21.70 5.62
N ASN A 224 -3.58 -21.12 6.56
CA ASN A 224 -3.70 -21.67 7.91
C ASN A 224 -4.33 -23.07 7.91
N THR A 225 -5.33 -23.32 7.06
CA THR A 225 -5.96 -24.64 6.95
C THR A 225 -4.98 -25.68 6.40
N SER A 226 -4.14 -25.28 5.44
CA SER A 226 -3.12 -26.17 4.86
C SER A 226 -2.00 -26.49 5.85
N GLU A 227 -1.57 -25.53 6.67
CA GLU A 227 -0.59 -25.75 7.74
C GLU A 227 -1.14 -26.72 8.81
N GLU A 228 -2.37 -26.51 9.28
CA GLU A 228 -3.04 -27.42 10.23
C GLU A 228 -3.18 -28.85 9.66
N THR A 229 -3.42 -28.99 8.35
CA THR A 229 -3.56 -30.32 7.73
C THR A 229 -2.22 -31.05 7.61
N ILE A 230 -1.13 -30.32 7.36
CA ILE A 230 0.23 -30.88 7.27
C ILE A 230 0.71 -31.32 8.65
N GLU A 231 0.52 -30.49 9.68
CA GLU A 231 0.93 -30.79 11.06
C GLU A 231 0.22 -32.05 11.59
N ASN A 232 -1.10 -32.16 11.37
CA ASN A 232 -1.88 -33.35 11.72
C ASN A 232 -1.52 -34.61 10.90
N ALA A 233 -0.95 -34.47 9.71
CA ALA A 233 -0.50 -35.59 8.89
C ALA A 233 0.92 -36.07 9.23
N THR A 234 1.74 -35.24 9.88
CA THR A 234 3.08 -35.58 10.37
C THR A 234 3.10 -36.24 11.76
N GLU A 235 1.97 -36.24 12.48
CA GLU A 235 1.81 -36.97 13.75
C GLU A 235 1.05 -38.33 13.65
N PRO A 236 1.44 -39.34 12.81
CA PRO A 236 0.98 -40.70 13.03
C PRO A 236 2.02 -41.53 13.78
N GLU A 237 1.58 -42.09 14.91
CA GLU A 237 2.09 -43.31 15.58
C GLU A 237 3.50 -43.27 16.21
N THR A 238 3.61 -42.67 17.40
CA THR A 238 4.38 -43.32 18.48
C THR A 238 3.41 -43.80 19.56
N ALA A 239 2.88 -45.00 19.37
CA ALA A 239 2.19 -45.78 20.39
C ALA A 239 2.86 -47.16 20.48
#